data_AF-A0A1J5LE77-F1
#
_entry.id   AF-A0A1J5LE77-F1
#
_cell.length_a   1.000
_cell.length_b   1.000
_cell.length_c   1.000
_cell.angle_alpha   90.00
_cell.angle_beta   90.00
_cell.angle_gamma   90.00
#
_symmetry.space_group_name_H-M   'P 1'
#
loop_
_entity.id
_entity.type
_entity.pdbx_description
1 polymer ?
#
loop_
_entity_poly.entity_id
_entity_poly.type
_entity_poly.pdbx_seq_one_letter_code
_entity_poly.pdbx_strand_id
1 'polypeptide(L)'
;MQTKLKTVLLNAQQIAGSPEDHLDSPQVFTTAWATLKAARGQGFDPARLKAAHLIERPAPAPEPTEQVLHRVGQRVRRIMTDRHIPGPRDPHAA
;
A
#
# COMPACT_ATOMS: atom_id res chain seq x y z
N MET A 1 16.93 -30.77 -10.46
CA MET A 1 15.66 -30.51 -9.73
C MET A 1 15.87 -29.77 -8.40
N GLN A 2 16.91 -30.08 -7.60
CA GLN A 2 17.22 -29.40 -6.32
C GLN A 2 17.38 -27.87 -6.40
N THR A 3 17.96 -27.34 -7.47
CA THR A 3 18.15 -25.89 -7.68
C THR A 3 16.83 -25.13 -7.82
N LYS A 4 15.85 -25.69 -8.54
CA LYS A 4 14.52 -25.06 -8.70
C LYS A 4 13.77 -24.97 -7.37
N LEU A 5 13.84 -26.00 -6.53
CA LEU A 5 13.21 -25.99 -5.21
C LEU A 5 13.82 -24.95 -4.28
N LYS A 6 15.14 -24.78 -4.31
CA LYS A 6 15.83 -23.74 -3.54
C LYS A 6 15.40 -22.33 -3.97
N THR A 7 15.28 -22.08 -5.28
CA THR A 7 14.79 -20.80 -5.80
C THR A 7 13.35 -20.52 -5.39
N VAL A 8 12.48 -21.54 -5.47
CA VAL A 8 11.07 -21.42 -5.04
C VAL A 8 10.96 -21.10 -3.55
N LEU A 9 11.81 -21.71 -2.72
CA LEU A 9 11.88 -21.44 -1.28
C LEU A 9 12.38 -20.03 -0.95
N LEU A 10 13.42 -19.55 -1.64
CA LEU A 10 13.94 -18.19 -1.51
C LEU A 10 12.88 -17.15 -1.88
N ASN A 11 12.22 -17.33 -3.02
CA ASN A 11 11.16 -16.43 -3.46
C ASN A 11 9.99 -16.41 -2.45
N ALA A 12 9.62 -17.58 -1.93
CA ALA A 12 8.56 -17.66 -0.92
C ALA A 12 8.95 -16.95 0.39
N GLN A 13 10.23 -16.98 0.80
CA GLN A 13 10.72 -16.21 1.95
C GLN A 13 10.67 -14.70 1.71
N GLN A 14 11.06 -14.23 0.51
CA GLN A 14 11.00 -12.80 0.18
C GLN A 14 9.56 -12.29 0.20
N ILE A 15 8.64 -13.01 -0.45
CA ILE A 15 7.21 -12.65 -0.50
C ILE A 15 6.60 -12.64 0.90
N ALA A 16 6.98 -13.58 1.77
CA ALA A 16 6.50 -13.62 3.14
C ALA A 16 7.15 -12.54 4.05
N GLY A 17 8.34 -12.05 3.69
CA GLY A 17 9.07 -11.00 4.40
C GLY A 17 8.57 -9.58 4.10
N SER A 18 7.96 -9.38 2.94
CA SER A 18 7.37 -8.10 2.50
C SER A 18 5.94 -8.29 1.98
N PRO A 19 4.98 -8.71 2.82
CA PRO A 19 3.59 -8.89 2.43
C PRO A 19 2.91 -7.62 1.89
N GLU A 20 3.40 -6.44 2.29
CA GLU A 20 2.90 -5.13 1.87
C GLU A 20 3.03 -4.88 0.35
N ASP A 21 4.01 -5.49 -0.31
CA ASP A 21 4.20 -5.36 -1.76
C ASP A 21 3.20 -6.21 -2.57
N HIS A 22 2.44 -7.06 -1.89
CA HIS A 22 1.52 -8.03 -2.49
C HIS A 22 0.08 -7.91 -1.97
N LEU A 23 -0.28 -6.74 -1.40
CA LEU A 23 -1.62 -6.47 -0.85
C LEU A 23 -2.74 -6.67 -1.88
N ASP A 24 -2.49 -6.35 -3.15
CA ASP A 24 -3.45 -6.50 -4.24
C ASP A 24 -3.54 -7.95 -4.77
N SER A 25 -2.70 -8.85 -4.27
CA SER A 25 -2.60 -10.25 -4.72
C SER A 25 -2.41 -11.21 -3.53
N PRO A 26 -3.40 -11.32 -2.64
CA PRO A 26 -3.32 -12.15 -1.43
C PRO A 26 -3.07 -13.65 -1.72
N GLN A 27 -3.38 -14.11 -2.93
CA GLN A 27 -3.10 -15.47 -3.39
C GLN A 27 -1.59 -15.74 -3.50
N VAL A 28 -0.79 -14.72 -3.86
CA VAL A 28 0.67 -14.81 -3.96
C VAL A 28 1.28 -15.06 -2.59
N PHE A 29 0.87 -14.27 -1.60
CA PHE A 29 1.28 -14.46 -0.21
C PHE A 29 0.85 -15.83 0.33
N THR A 30 -0.41 -16.23 0.10
CA THR A 30 -0.94 -17.52 0.56
C THR A 30 -0.15 -18.69 -0.03
N THR A 31 0.23 -18.60 -1.31
CA THR A 31 1.02 -19.63 -2.00
C THR A 31 2.46 -19.68 -1.48
N ALA A 32 3.09 -18.53 -1.26
CA ALA A 32 4.41 -18.44 -0.63
C ALA A 32 4.40 -19.07 0.77
N TRP A 33 3.41 -18.72 1.59
CA TRP A 33 3.24 -19.27 2.93
C TRP A 33 3.01 -20.79 2.92
N ALA A 34 2.14 -21.28 2.04
CA ALA A 34 1.90 -22.71 1.84
C ALA A 34 3.18 -23.46 1.46
N THR A 35 3.99 -22.86 0.59
CA THR A 35 5.27 -23.42 0.14
C THR A 35 6.27 -23.51 1.30
N LEU A 36 6.37 -22.48 2.14
CA LEU A 36 7.22 -22.49 3.33
C LEU A 36 6.77 -23.53 4.36
N LYS A 37 5.46 -23.69 4.53
CA LYS A 37 4.88 -24.71 5.42
C LYS A 37 5.14 -26.12 4.91
N ALA A 38 4.93 -26.38 3.62
CA ALA A 38 5.20 -27.65 2.97
C ALA A 38 6.68 -28.06 3.10
N ALA A 39 7.61 -27.10 2.93
CA ALA A 39 9.04 -27.34 3.10
C ALA A 39 9.44 -27.72 4.54
N ARG A 40 8.63 -27.34 5.54
CA ARG A 40 8.80 -27.75 6.95
C ARG A 40 8.08 -29.07 7.27
N GLY A 41 7.52 -29.75 6.28
CA GLY A 41 6.72 -30.97 6.47
C GLY A 41 5.36 -30.71 7.10
N GLN A 42 4.92 -29.45 7.20
CA GLN A 42 3.61 -29.09 7.73
C GLN A 42 2.63 -28.93 6.58
N GLY A 43 1.71 -29.87 6.42
CA GLY A 43 0.62 -29.77 5.47
C GLY A 43 -0.20 -28.51 5.73
N PHE A 44 -0.29 -27.64 4.73
CA PHE A 44 -1.07 -26.42 4.78
C PHE A 44 -2.23 -26.54 3.82
N ASP A 45 -3.46 -26.49 4.35
CA ASP A 45 -4.67 -26.46 3.55
C ASP A 45 -5.12 -25.00 3.37
N PRO A 46 -4.93 -24.40 2.19
CA PRO A 46 -5.34 -23.01 1.93
C PRO A 46 -6.86 -22.82 2.02
N ALA A 47 -7.68 -23.87 1.85
CA ALA A 47 -9.14 -23.77 2.02
C ALA A 47 -9.55 -23.56 3.48
N ARG A 48 -8.67 -23.90 4.44
CA ARG A 48 -8.86 -23.59 5.87
C ARG A 48 -8.55 -22.13 6.20
N LEU A 49 -7.81 -21.44 5.33
CA LEU A 49 -7.62 -20.00 5.42
C LEU A 49 -8.90 -19.29 4.94
N LYS A 50 -10.00 -19.39 5.71
CA LYS A 50 -11.12 -18.48 5.50
C LYS A 50 -10.61 -17.07 5.74
N ALA A 51 -10.83 -16.18 4.77
CA ALA A 51 -10.51 -14.75 4.81
C ALA A 51 -11.36 -14.01 5.87
N ALA A 52 -11.39 -14.51 7.10
CA ALA A 52 -12.16 -13.97 8.22
C ALA A 52 -11.53 -12.69 8.80
N HIS A 53 -10.42 -12.23 8.22
CA HIS A 53 -9.66 -11.08 8.70
C HIS A 53 -8.98 -10.44 7.48
N LEU A 54 -9.78 -9.91 6.54
CA LEU A 54 -9.27 -8.79 5.75
C LEU A 54 -9.08 -7.66 6.78
N ILE A 55 -7.92 -7.68 7.44
CA ILE A 55 -7.41 -6.56 8.22
C ILE A 55 -7.55 -5.37 7.28
N GLU A 56 -8.38 -4.44 7.69
CA GLU A 56 -8.67 -3.21 6.97
C GLU A 56 -7.38 -2.70 6.35
N ARG A 57 -7.35 -2.58 5.01
CA ARG A 57 -6.17 -2.10 4.28
C ARG A 57 -5.70 -0.84 5.02
N PRO A 58 -4.46 -0.77 5.51
CA PRO A 58 -3.99 0.45 6.16
C PRO A 58 -4.24 1.59 5.19
N ALA A 59 -4.98 2.60 5.64
CA ALA A 59 -5.32 3.74 4.80
C ALA A 59 -4.00 4.28 4.20
N PRO A 60 -3.98 4.63 2.90
CA PRO A 60 -2.79 5.24 2.32
C PRO A 60 -2.36 6.39 3.22
N ALA A 61 -1.04 6.47 3.50
CA ALA A 61 -0.52 7.50 4.39
C ALA A 61 -1.13 8.85 3.99
N PRO A 62 -1.78 9.57 4.93
CA PRO A 62 -2.44 10.81 4.59
C PRO A 62 -1.41 11.74 3.95
N GLU A 63 -1.79 12.32 2.81
CA GLU A 63 -0.96 13.31 2.12
C GLU A 63 -0.52 14.37 3.15
N PRO A 64 0.78 14.72 3.25
CA PRO A 64 1.25 15.68 4.24
C PRO A 64 0.40 16.94 4.18
N THR A 65 -0.07 17.42 5.34
CA THR A 65 -1.01 18.55 5.42
C THR A 65 -0.57 19.75 4.59
N GLU A 66 0.75 20.00 4.51
CA GLU A 66 1.35 21.04 3.68
C GLU A 66 1.08 20.88 2.18
N GLN A 67 1.15 19.65 1.65
CA GLN A 67 0.87 19.37 0.23
C GLN A 67 -0.61 19.57 -0.10
N VAL A 68 -1.49 19.15 0.82
CA VAL A 68 -2.94 19.37 0.70
C VAL A 68 -3.25 20.88 0.72
N LEU A 69 -2.68 21.61 1.68
CA LEU A 69 -2.87 23.06 1.81
C LEU A 69 -2.33 23.82 0.61
N HIS A 70 -1.17 23.41 0.08
CA HIS A 70 -0.58 24.01 -1.12
C HIS A 70 -1.49 23.78 -2.35
N ARG A 71 -1.95 22.55 -2.58
CA ARG A 71 -2.86 22.22 -3.69
C ARG A 71 -4.19 22.96 -3.58
N VAL A 72 -4.77 23.02 -2.39
CA VAL A 72 -6.03 23.76 -2.15
C VAL A 72 -5.80 25.25 -2.34
N GLY A 73 -4.71 25.81 -1.83
CA GLY A 73 -4.35 27.22 -2.00
C GLY A 73 -4.19 27.62 -3.46
N GLN A 74 -3.51 26.78 -4.26
CA GLN A 74 -3.40 26.99 -5.71
C GLN A 74 -4.76 26.93 -6.41
N ARG A 75 -5.60 25.95 -6.07
CA ARG A 75 -6.95 25.81 -6.64
C ARG A 75 -7.84 27.00 -6.30
N VAL A 76 -7.82 27.45 -5.04
CA VAL A 76 -8.57 28.63 -4.59
C VAL A 76 -8.09 29.88 -5.33
N ARG A 77 -6.77 30.10 -5.43
CA ARG A 77 -6.21 31.24 -6.15
C ARG A 77 -6.62 31.25 -7.63
N ARG A 78 -6.62 30.08 -8.29
CA ARG A 78 -7.11 29.96 -9.67
C ARG A 78 -8.59 30.31 -9.80
N ILE A 79 -9.44 29.79 -8.90
CA ILE A 79 -10.88 30.11 -8.87
C ILE A 79 -11.10 31.60 -8.62
N MET A 80 -10.32 32.23 -7.74
CA MET A 80 -10.40 33.67 -7.47
C MET A 80 -10.03 34.48 -8.71
N THR A 81 -8.98 34.11 -9.43
CA THR A 81 -8.61 34.73 -10.70
C THR A 81 -9.73 34.59 -11.74
N ASP A 82 -10.26 33.37 -11.93
CA ASP A 82 -11.33 33.11 -12.90
C ASP A 82 -12.61 33.91 -12.57
N ARG A 83 -12.91 34.08 -11.28
CA ARG A 83 -14.09 34.81 -10.79
C ARG A 83 -13.84 36.31 -10.55
N HIS A 84 -12.67 36.84 -10.91
CA HIS A 84 -12.28 38.24 -10.66
C HIS A 84 -12.45 38.66 -9.19
N ILE A 85 -12.25 37.73 -8.26
CA ILE A 85 -12.30 37.99 -6.83
C ILE A 85 -10.92 38.54 -6.41
N PRO A 86 -10.84 39.73 -5.79
CA PRO A 86 -9.58 40.28 -5.34
C PRO A 86 -8.90 39.34 -4.34
N GLY A 87 -7.59 39.13 -4.53
CA GLY A 87 -6.77 38.26 -3.70
C GLY A 87 -6.65 38.75 -2.24
N PRO A 88 -6.13 37.91 -1.34
CA PRO A 88 -5.90 38.31 0.05
C PRO A 88 -4.98 39.55 0.09
N ARG A 89 -5.36 40.59 0.84
CA ARG A 89 -4.48 41.72 1.13
C ARG A 89 -3.42 41.26 2.14
N ASP A 90 -2.15 41.45 1.82
CA ASP A 90 -1.06 41.27 2.78
C ASP A 90 -1.21 42.31 3.90
N PRO A 91 -1.46 41.90 5.16
CA PRO A 91 -1.59 42.84 6.26
C PRO A 91 -0.25 43.48 6.68
N HIS A 92 0.87 43.04 6.10
CA HIS A 92 2.23 43.52 6.38
C HIS A 92 2.86 44.35 5.25
N ALA A 93 2.12 44.64 4.17
CA ALA A 93 2.57 45.55 3.13
C ALA A 93 2.11 46.99 3.48
N ALA A 94 2.76 47.61 4.46
CA ALA A 94 2.65 49.03 4.78
C ALA A 94 4.04 49.62 5.07
#